data_AF-A0A8T2WJT8-F1
#
_entry.id   AF-A0A8T2WJT8-F1
#
_cell.length_a   1.000
_cell.length_b   1.000
_cell.length_c   1.000
_cell.angle_alpha   90.00
_cell.angle_beta   90.00
_cell.angle_gamma   90.00
#
_symmetry.space_group_name_H-M   'P 1'
#
loop_
_entity.id
_entity.type
_entity.pdbx_description
1 polymer ?
#
loop_
_entity_poly.entity_id
_entity_poly.type
_entity_poly.pdbx_seq_one_letter_code
_entity_poly.pdbx_strand_id
1 'polypeptide(L)'
;MLKNGKLKLPDKLGGLVSGFDDKEMKNGGSDPVLESGEELEIMEPNGIELGHKENVYEFDDLVNGTDVDNEDAFRTRKRPDKDGSGQVSVMEVIAADEKRSDVEYELSQKEINLEKLRRIASMGLPDGGGLRATAWKLLLGYLSPSHDLWEKELTENRQKYAMLKEELLLSPSEYTRVKEDAMISAELSGEHDDAGPLKRQGISHGDHPLSIVKASAWHHYFKHTEIAEQIDRDLLRTHPDMKFFSGESSFSKKNREAMRKILLLFAKLNPAIRYVQGMNEVLAPIFYVFSTDTDEQNAVNAEADSFSCFVRLLSDSVDHFCQQLDNSPVGILSTLSRLAELLKENDEELWKHLEFTTKVKPQFYAFRWITLLLTQEFNFQSILRIWDSLLSNPFGIQDMLLRICCAMLLCMKSRLLSGDFAANLRLLQHYPDINIEHLLRVAQDLSADTSSYSLSL
;
A
#
# COMPACT_ATOMS: atom_id res chain seq x y z
N MET A 1 -29.05 -9.92 -10.36
CA MET A 1 -29.25 -9.33 -9.02
C MET A 1 -28.15 -9.73 -8.03
N LEU A 2 -27.13 -8.88 -7.86
CA LEU A 2 -26.22 -8.92 -6.71
C LEU A 2 -26.90 -8.16 -5.57
N LYS A 3 -27.50 -8.89 -4.61
CA LYS A 3 -27.96 -8.30 -3.35
C LYS A 3 -26.74 -7.72 -2.62
N ASN A 4 -26.87 -6.46 -2.19
CA ASN A 4 -26.02 -5.70 -1.27
C ASN A 4 -25.18 -6.55 -0.31
N GLY A 5 -24.01 -6.97 -0.77
CA GLY A 5 -22.98 -7.55 0.07
C GLY A 5 -21.67 -6.90 -0.31
N LYS A 6 -21.06 -6.17 0.63
CA LYS A 6 -19.60 -5.97 0.61
C LYS A 6 -18.96 -7.33 0.33
N LEU A 7 -17.95 -7.40 -0.53
CA LEU A 7 -17.20 -8.64 -0.69
C LEU A 7 -16.56 -8.97 0.67
N LYS A 8 -17.11 -9.93 1.41
CA LYS A 8 -16.39 -10.52 2.54
C LYS A 8 -15.24 -11.32 1.94
N LEU A 9 -14.02 -11.00 2.38
CA LEU A 9 -12.85 -11.84 2.13
C LEU A 9 -13.22 -13.30 2.48
N PRO A 10 -12.83 -14.30 1.67
CA PRO A 10 -13.23 -15.68 1.90
C PRO A 10 -12.90 -16.13 3.33
N ASP A 11 -13.82 -16.87 3.96
CA ASP A 11 -13.83 -17.27 5.38
C ASP A 11 -12.55 -17.94 5.92
N LYS A 12 -11.56 -18.26 5.06
CA LYS A 12 -10.19 -18.57 5.49
C LYS A 12 -9.51 -17.41 6.26
N LEU A 13 -10.05 -16.19 6.16
CA LEU A 13 -9.67 -15.01 6.96
C LEU A 13 -10.70 -14.66 8.07
N GLY A 14 -11.80 -15.42 8.18
CA GLY A 14 -12.93 -15.14 9.10
C GLY A 14 -12.61 -15.23 10.59
N GLY A 15 -11.41 -15.69 10.96
CA GLY A 15 -10.91 -15.65 12.34
C GLY A 15 -10.28 -14.31 12.76
N LEU A 16 -10.30 -13.29 11.90
CA LEU A 16 -9.75 -11.95 12.16
C LEU A 16 -10.80 -10.86 12.37
N VAL A 17 -12.09 -11.19 12.17
CA VAL A 17 -13.22 -10.26 12.38
C VAL A 17 -14.38 -11.06 12.97
N SER A 18 -14.38 -11.28 14.28
CA SER A 18 -15.54 -11.86 14.99
C SER A 18 -15.97 -10.94 16.13
N GLY A 19 -17.14 -10.36 15.95
CA GLY A 19 -17.87 -9.62 16.97
C GLY A 19 -18.88 -8.71 16.28
N PHE A 20 -20.05 -9.26 15.94
CA PHE A 20 -21.39 -8.65 16.03
C PHE A 20 -22.41 -9.57 15.34
N ASP A 21 -23.50 -9.85 16.06
CA ASP A 21 -24.48 -10.92 15.85
C ASP A 21 -25.30 -10.81 14.54
N ASP A 22 -25.57 -11.99 13.96
CA ASP A 22 -26.49 -12.23 12.85
C ASP A 22 -27.96 -12.28 13.33
N LYS A 23 -28.87 -11.63 12.57
CA LYS A 23 -30.26 -12.10 12.42
C LYS A 23 -30.74 -11.98 10.97
N GLU A 24 -30.99 -13.14 10.38
CA GLU A 24 -31.57 -13.38 9.06
C GLU A 24 -32.97 -12.77 8.88
N MET A 25 -33.28 -12.29 7.67
CA MET A 25 -34.65 -12.23 7.13
C MET A 25 -34.67 -12.44 5.60
N LYS A 26 -35.74 -13.10 5.14
CA LYS A 26 -35.89 -13.89 3.91
C LYS A 26 -36.31 -13.11 2.63
N ASN A 27 -35.82 -13.65 1.51
CA ASN A 27 -36.28 -13.76 0.10
C ASN A 27 -37.44 -12.98 -0.56
N GLY A 28 -37.25 -12.80 -1.88
CA GLY A 28 -38.22 -12.51 -2.96
C GLY A 28 -37.82 -11.24 -3.74
N GLY A 29 -37.52 -11.18 -5.04
CA GLY A 29 -37.58 -12.10 -6.18
C GLY A 29 -38.29 -11.39 -7.35
N SER A 30 -37.56 -10.90 -8.36
CA SER A 30 -37.94 -10.77 -9.80
C SER A 30 -36.96 -9.85 -10.57
N ASP A 31 -36.29 -10.39 -11.60
CA ASP A 31 -35.51 -9.65 -12.61
C ASP A 31 -36.44 -9.04 -13.68
N PRO A 32 -35.97 -8.00 -14.40
CA PRO A 32 -35.91 -8.14 -15.85
C PRO A 32 -34.61 -7.62 -16.51
N VAL A 33 -34.14 -8.42 -17.48
CA VAL A 33 -33.53 -8.11 -18.79
C VAL A 33 -32.82 -6.75 -18.95
N LEU A 34 -31.48 -6.81 -19.11
CA LEU A 34 -30.64 -5.69 -19.54
C LEU A 34 -30.08 -5.94 -20.94
N GLU A 35 -30.37 -5.00 -21.84
CA GLU A 35 -29.77 -4.86 -23.17
C GLU A 35 -28.30 -4.43 -23.07
N SER A 36 -27.53 -4.91 -24.05
CA SER A 36 -26.13 -4.65 -24.32
C SER A 36 -25.80 -3.17 -24.48
N GLY A 37 -24.76 -2.70 -23.78
CA GLY A 37 -24.17 -1.37 -23.94
C GLY A 37 -22.64 -1.44 -23.83
N GLU A 38 -22.01 -1.35 -25.00
CA GLU A 38 -20.67 -0.84 -25.35
C GLU A 38 -19.51 -0.99 -24.35
N GLU A 39 -18.57 -1.84 -24.77
CA GLU A 39 -17.22 -2.02 -24.21
C GLU A 39 -16.41 -0.71 -24.30
N LEU A 40 -15.85 -0.27 -23.17
CA LEU A 40 -14.84 0.80 -23.16
C LEU A 40 -13.46 0.15 -23.15
N GLU A 41 -12.77 0.30 -24.29
CA GLU A 41 -11.36 -0.05 -24.47
C GLU A 41 -10.47 0.75 -23.51
N ILE A 42 -9.61 0.03 -22.80
CA ILE A 42 -8.58 0.59 -21.93
C ILE A 42 -7.46 1.13 -22.82
N MET A 43 -7.25 2.44 -22.79
CA MET A 43 -6.05 3.05 -23.37
C MET A 43 -4.83 2.72 -22.52
N GLU A 44 -3.92 1.93 -23.09
CA GLU A 44 -2.55 1.79 -22.59
C GLU A 44 -1.77 3.09 -22.84
N PRO A 45 -1.08 3.67 -21.83
CA PRO A 45 -0.17 4.78 -22.10
C PRO A 45 1.12 4.23 -22.73
N ASN A 46 1.23 4.43 -24.04
CA ASN A 46 2.43 4.20 -24.84
C ASN A 46 3.68 4.80 -24.19
N GLY A 47 4.71 3.96 -24.04
CA GLY A 47 6.08 4.37 -23.77
C GLY A 47 6.64 5.15 -24.96
N ILE A 48 7.26 6.29 -24.66
CA ILE A 48 8.05 7.05 -25.63
C ILE A 48 9.49 6.51 -25.56
N GLU A 49 9.89 5.80 -26.60
CA GLU A 49 11.28 5.54 -26.95
C GLU A 49 11.97 6.87 -27.28
N LEU A 50 13.03 7.22 -26.54
CA LEU A 50 14.00 8.20 -26.97
C LEU A 50 15.34 7.50 -27.16
N GLY A 51 15.64 7.20 -28.43
CA GLY A 51 16.93 6.71 -28.87
C GLY A 51 18.02 7.76 -28.68
N HIS A 52 19.07 7.38 -27.95
CA HIS A 52 20.32 8.13 -27.93
C HIS A 52 21.25 7.57 -29.00
N LYS A 53 21.44 8.38 -30.05
CA LYS A 53 22.53 8.25 -31.02
C LYS A 53 23.86 8.51 -30.32
N GLU A 54 24.81 7.63 -30.65
CA GLU A 54 26.24 7.82 -30.51
C GLU A 54 26.68 9.18 -31.07
N ASN A 55 27.56 9.87 -30.36
CA ASN A 55 28.59 10.67 -31.01
C ASN A 55 29.84 10.69 -30.13
N VAL A 56 30.85 10.05 -30.69
CA VAL A 56 32.25 9.98 -30.31
C VAL A 56 32.89 11.35 -30.52
N TYR A 57 33.66 11.82 -29.54
CA TYR A 57 34.79 12.71 -29.77
C TYR A 57 35.96 12.27 -28.88
N GLU A 58 36.88 11.53 -29.50
CA GLU A 58 38.29 11.46 -29.08
C GLU A 58 38.97 12.81 -29.33
N PHE A 59 39.82 13.27 -28.41
CA PHE A 59 41.20 13.62 -28.78
C PHE A 59 42.13 13.56 -27.57
N ASP A 60 43.34 13.10 -27.88
CA ASP A 60 44.49 12.71 -27.07
C ASP A 60 45.35 13.92 -26.64
N ASP A 61 46.23 13.71 -25.64
CA ASP A 61 47.61 14.26 -25.56
C ASP A 61 48.15 14.31 -24.11
N LEU A 62 48.79 13.20 -23.72
CA LEU A 62 50.24 13.06 -23.43
C LEU A 62 51.07 14.23 -22.80
N VAL A 63 51.74 13.82 -21.69
CA VAL A 63 53.10 14.10 -21.15
C VAL A 63 53.46 15.30 -20.23
N ASN A 64 54.26 14.91 -19.22
CA ASN A 64 55.26 15.61 -18.38
C ASN A 64 54.71 16.20 -17.06
N GLY A 65 55.21 15.86 -15.88
CA GLY A 65 56.56 15.42 -15.50
C GLY A 65 57.20 16.51 -14.63
N THR A 66 57.22 16.26 -13.32
CA THR A 66 58.13 16.79 -12.26
C THR A 66 58.63 18.24 -12.36
N ASP A 67 58.35 19.06 -11.34
CA ASP A 67 59.43 19.54 -10.45
C ASP A 67 58.92 20.27 -9.20
N VAL A 68 59.76 20.15 -8.18
CA VAL A 68 59.70 20.66 -6.81
C VAL A 68 60.15 22.12 -6.80
N ASP A 69 59.52 22.97 -5.98
CA ASP A 69 60.24 23.94 -5.12
C ASP A 69 59.33 24.63 -4.10
N ASN A 70 59.84 24.70 -2.86
CA ASN A 70 59.33 25.46 -1.72
C ASN A 70 59.63 26.95 -1.92
N GLU A 71 58.72 27.84 -1.48
CA GLU A 71 59.08 28.96 -0.58
C GLU A 71 57.84 29.72 -0.07
N ASP A 72 57.93 30.12 1.20
CA ASP A 72 56.93 30.75 2.05
C ASP A 72 56.44 32.13 1.57
N ALA A 73 55.13 32.36 1.61
CA ALA A 73 54.57 33.71 1.79
C ALA A 73 53.17 33.68 2.42
N PHE A 74 53.08 34.26 3.62
CA PHE A 74 51.87 34.54 4.41
C PHE A 74 50.64 34.92 3.57
N ARG A 75 49.59 34.07 3.60
CA ARG A 75 48.21 34.47 3.32
C ARG A 75 47.24 33.81 4.30
N THR A 76 46.63 34.66 5.11
CA THR A 76 45.42 34.46 5.91
C THR A 76 44.52 33.32 5.43
N ARG A 77 44.40 32.28 6.27
CA ARG A 77 43.49 31.15 6.10
C ARG A 77 42.05 31.65 6.28
N LYS A 78 41.39 32.01 5.18
CA LYS A 78 39.91 32.06 5.12
C LYS A 78 39.40 30.64 5.36
N ARG A 79 38.51 30.48 6.35
CA ARG A 79 37.77 29.23 6.59
C ARG A 79 36.97 28.90 5.31
N PRO A 80 36.89 27.61 4.91
CA PRO A 80 35.97 27.23 3.86
C PRO A 80 34.53 27.41 4.35
N ASP A 81 33.71 28.00 3.48
CA ASP A 81 32.29 28.22 3.70
C ASP A 81 31.59 26.89 3.99
N LYS A 82 30.93 26.85 5.15
CA LYS A 82 30.12 25.72 5.59
C LYS A 82 28.71 25.99 5.08
N ASP A 83 28.42 25.53 3.88
CA ASP A 83 27.07 25.59 3.31
C ASP A 83 26.08 24.81 4.21
N GLY A 84 25.10 25.56 4.73
CA GLY A 84 23.72 25.11 4.84
C GLY A 84 23.37 23.97 5.80
N SER A 85 23.82 24.00 7.06
CA SER A 85 23.09 23.27 8.12
C SER A 85 21.90 24.11 8.57
N GLY A 86 20.69 23.72 8.15
CA GLY A 86 19.44 24.32 8.64
C GLY A 86 19.44 24.38 10.15
N GLN A 87 19.27 25.57 10.71
CA GLN A 87 19.04 25.74 12.14
C GLN A 87 17.68 25.14 12.47
N VAL A 88 17.65 23.90 12.95
CA VAL A 88 16.45 23.33 13.57
C VAL A 88 16.16 24.16 14.82
N SER A 89 14.96 24.73 14.92
CA SER A 89 14.61 25.61 16.03
C SER A 89 14.58 24.81 17.32
N VAL A 90 15.19 25.31 18.40
CA VAL A 90 15.14 24.66 19.74
C VAL A 90 13.68 24.40 20.16
N MET A 91 12.75 25.27 19.76
CA MET A 91 11.32 25.07 20.02
C MET A 91 10.72 23.88 19.28
N GLU A 92 11.17 23.59 18.06
CA GLU A 92 10.70 22.42 17.28
C GLU A 92 11.20 21.12 17.90
N VAL A 93 12.43 21.13 18.43
CA VAL A 93 13.00 19.96 19.13
C VAL A 93 12.25 19.70 20.43
N ILE A 94 11.96 20.73 21.22
CA ILE A 94 11.19 20.59 22.47
C ILE A 94 9.78 20.07 22.17
N ALA A 95 9.09 20.64 21.18
CA ALA A 95 7.75 20.20 20.81
C ALA A 95 7.72 18.74 20.30
N ALA A 96 8.76 18.31 19.58
CA ALA A 96 8.89 16.92 19.14
C ALA A 96 9.12 15.96 20.32
N ASP A 97 9.90 16.37 21.31
CA ASP A 97 10.20 15.58 22.52
C ASP A 97 8.99 15.48 23.47
N GLU A 98 8.26 16.57 23.66
CA GLU A 98 6.97 16.58 24.38
C GLU A 98 5.97 15.63 23.72
N LYS A 99 5.83 15.71 22.39
CA LYS A 99 4.94 14.82 21.64
C LYS A 99 5.37 13.35 21.74
N ARG A 100 6.67 13.06 21.69
CA ARG A 100 7.16 11.69 21.90
C ARG A 100 6.77 11.18 23.29
N SER A 101 6.97 12.00 24.31
CA SER A 101 6.59 11.69 25.69
C SER A 101 5.09 11.41 25.84
N ASP A 102 4.25 12.18 25.16
CA ASP A 102 2.79 11.98 25.17
C ASP A 102 2.38 10.65 24.54
N VAL A 103 2.98 10.27 23.41
CA VAL A 103 2.73 8.98 22.75
C VAL A 103 3.21 7.82 23.63
N GLU A 104 4.43 7.91 24.17
CA GLU A 104 4.99 6.89 25.07
C GLU A 104 4.13 6.70 26.31
N TYR A 105 3.68 7.80 26.92
CA TYR A 105 2.80 7.74 28.08
C TYR A 105 1.50 7.02 27.76
N GLU A 106 0.87 7.33 26.62
CA GLU A 106 -0.38 6.70 26.22
C GLU A 106 -0.20 5.20 25.90
N LEU A 107 0.88 4.84 25.19
CA LEU A 107 1.20 3.45 24.87
C LEU A 107 1.62 2.62 26.09
N SER A 108 2.09 3.27 27.17
CA SER A 108 2.44 2.61 28.43
C SER A 108 1.24 2.26 29.33
N GLN A 109 0.05 2.78 29.00
CA GLN A 109 -1.16 2.49 29.77
C GLN A 109 -1.57 1.02 29.61
N LYS A 110 -2.13 0.43 30.67
CA LYS A 110 -2.64 -0.94 30.64
C LYS A 110 -3.76 -1.12 29.61
N GLU A 111 -4.63 -0.12 29.52
CA GLU A 111 -5.69 0.00 28.54
C GLU A 111 -5.53 1.34 27.84
N ILE A 112 -5.33 1.28 26.52
CA ILE A 112 -4.98 2.45 25.71
C ILE A 112 -6.26 3.18 25.31
N ASN A 113 -6.28 4.50 25.50
CA ASN A 113 -7.37 5.32 25.02
C ASN A 113 -7.19 5.60 23.53
N LEU A 114 -7.87 4.82 22.68
CA LEU A 114 -7.82 4.98 21.23
C LEU A 114 -8.26 6.37 20.75
N GLU A 115 -9.19 7.04 21.44
CA GLU A 115 -9.61 8.38 21.05
C GLU A 115 -8.49 9.39 21.24
N LYS A 116 -7.77 9.29 22.37
CA LYS A 116 -6.60 10.14 22.63
C LYS A 116 -5.45 9.81 21.70
N LEU A 117 -5.17 8.53 21.44
CA LEU A 117 -4.16 8.11 20.47
C LEU A 117 -4.47 8.64 19.06
N ARG A 118 -5.73 8.59 18.62
CA ARG A 118 -6.19 9.18 17.36
C ARG A 118 -5.94 10.69 17.32
N ARG A 119 -6.25 11.43 18.39
CA ARG A 119 -5.97 12.88 18.46
C ARG A 119 -4.49 13.20 18.36
N ILE A 120 -3.62 12.40 18.99
CA ILE A 120 -2.16 12.61 18.91
C ILE A 120 -1.66 12.27 17.50
N ALA A 121 -2.08 11.14 16.94
CA ALA A 121 -1.70 10.71 15.59
C ALA A 121 -2.19 11.67 14.50
N SER A 122 -3.35 12.31 14.65
CA SER A 122 -3.86 13.26 13.66
C SER A 122 -2.97 14.51 13.52
N MET A 123 -2.21 14.85 14.57
CA MET A 123 -1.21 15.92 14.59
C MET A 123 0.17 15.45 14.12
N GLY A 124 0.31 14.19 13.69
CA GLY A 124 1.54 13.56 13.22
C GLY A 124 2.32 12.88 14.34
N LEU A 125 2.88 11.70 14.07
CA LEU A 125 3.66 10.89 15.01
C LEU A 125 5.16 11.20 14.89
N PRO A 126 5.95 11.04 15.96
CA PRO A 126 7.40 11.24 15.94
C PRO A 126 8.12 10.37 14.90
N ASP A 127 9.18 10.91 14.30
CA ASP A 127 10.07 10.17 13.42
C ASP A 127 11.02 9.27 14.21
N GLY A 128 11.29 8.08 13.66
CA GLY A 128 12.21 7.11 14.23
C GLY A 128 11.63 6.30 15.40
N GLY A 129 11.49 4.99 15.17
CA GLY A 129 11.29 3.99 16.21
C GLY A 129 9.86 3.57 16.49
N GLY A 130 9.75 2.47 17.23
CA GLY A 130 8.57 1.61 17.35
C GLY A 130 7.26 2.26 17.76
N LEU A 131 7.27 3.52 18.22
CA LEU A 131 6.05 4.27 18.55
C LEU A 131 5.11 4.41 17.36
N ARG A 132 5.64 4.80 16.18
CA ARG A 132 4.82 4.88 14.96
C ARG A 132 4.31 3.50 14.55
N ALA A 133 5.16 2.47 14.65
CA ALA A 133 4.80 1.09 14.33
C ALA A 133 3.65 0.59 15.23
N THR A 134 3.77 0.73 16.55
CA THR A 134 2.76 0.33 17.52
C THR A 134 1.47 1.14 17.36
N ALA A 135 1.57 2.45 17.16
CA ALA A 135 0.41 3.30 16.92
C ALA A 135 -0.34 2.87 15.65
N TRP A 136 0.35 2.63 14.53
CA TRP A 136 -0.29 2.14 13.29
C TRP A 136 -0.93 0.77 13.48
N LYS A 137 -0.28 -0.15 14.20
CA LYS A 137 -0.85 -1.46 14.54
C LYS A 137 -2.15 -1.33 15.35
N LEU A 138 -2.22 -0.40 16.30
CA LEU A 138 -3.44 -0.12 17.07
C LEU A 138 -4.53 0.53 16.22
N LEU A 139 -4.17 1.55 15.43
CA LEU A 139 -5.12 2.30 14.61
C LEU A 139 -5.74 1.45 13.50
N LEU A 140 -4.97 0.49 12.95
CA LEU A 140 -5.47 -0.49 11.98
C LEU A 140 -6.25 -1.64 12.63
N GLY A 141 -6.32 -1.73 13.96
CA GLY A 141 -6.97 -2.84 14.66
C GLY A 141 -6.22 -4.17 14.51
N TYR A 142 -4.90 -4.13 14.35
CA TYR A 142 -4.03 -5.30 14.42
C TYR A 142 -3.73 -5.70 15.88
N LEU A 143 -3.59 -4.70 16.76
CA LEU A 143 -3.47 -4.88 18.20
C LEU A 143 -4.73 -4.37 18.91
N SER A 144 -5.16 -5.07 19.95
CA SER A 144 -6.20 -4.63 20.86
C SER A 144 -5.74 -3.44 21.73
N PRO A 145 -6.65 -2.56 22.22
CA PRO A 145 -6.31 -1.52 23.20
C PRO A 145 -5.79 -2.08 24.53
N SER A 146 -6.05 -3.36 24.83
CA SER A 146 -5.60 -4.02 26.05
C SER A 146 -4.19 -4.60 25.86
N HIS A 147 -3.21 -4.05 26.59
CA HIS A 147 -1.81 -4.46 26.50
C HIS A 147 -1.60 -5.95 26.87
N ASP A 148 -2.41 -6.49 27.80
CA ASP A 148 -2.34 -7.88 28.24
C ASP A 148 -2.58 -8.89 27.09
N LEU A 149 -3.20 -8.47 25.99
CA LEU A 149 -3.52 -9.34 24.84
C LEU A 149 -2.46 -9.31 23.73
N TRP A 150 -1.55 -8.35 23.74
CA TRP A 150 -0.65 -8.09 22.61
C TRP A 150 0.24 -9.29 22.28
N GLU A 151 0.88 -9.89 23.28
CA GLU A 151 1.77 -11.03 23.07
C GLU A 151 1.04 -12.20 22.41
N LYS A 152 -0.19 -12.48 22.87
CA LYS A 152 -1.05 -13.52 22.31
C LYS A 152 -1.45 -13.19 20.87
N GLU A 153 -1.96 -11.99 20.61
CA GLU A 153 -2.40 -11.55 19.28
C GLU A 153 -1.25 -11.55 18.26
N LEU A 154 -0.08 -11.03 18.65
CA LEU A 154 1.13 -11.06 17.82
C LEU A 154 1.53 -12.50 17.49
N THR A 155 1.58 -13.37 18.49
CA THR A 155 1.97 -14.77 18.31
C THR A 155 1.01 -15.50 17.38
N GLU A 156 -0.30 -15.38 17.62
CA GLU A 156 -1.32 -16.01 16.78
C GLU A 156 -1.28 -15.50 15.33
N ASN A 157 -1.17 -14.19 15.13
CA ASN A 157 -1.13 -13.62 13.78
C ASN A 157 0.15 -13.99 13.03
N ARG A 158 1.31 -14.01 13.71
CA ARG A 158 2.60 -14.42 13.13
C ARG A 158 2.60 -15.91 12.77
N GLN A 159 2.02 -16.77 13.63
CA GLN A 159 1.85 -18.19 13.33
C GLN A 159 0.90 -18.42 12.14
N LYS A 160 -0.25 -17.73 12.09
CA LYS A 160 -1.17 -17.79 10.95
C LYS A 160 -0.46 -17.40 9.65
N TYR A 161 0.32 -16.33 9.65
CA TYR A 161 1.10 -15.93 8.49
C TYR A 161 2.12 -17.01 8.07
N ALA A 162 2.86 -17.59 9.03
CA ALA A 162 3.81 -18.65 8.75
C ALA A 162 3.13 -19.88 8.11
N MET A 163 1.98 -20.30 8.63
CA MET A 163 1.19 -21.41 8.05
C MET A 163 0.73 -21.09 6.63
N LEU A 164 0.19 -19.89 6.39
CA LEU A 164 -0.25 -19.47 5.06
C LEU A 164 0.89 -19.40 4.06
N LYS A 165 2.06 -18.92 4.51
CA LYS A 165 3.28 -18.86 3.72
C LYS A 165 3.76 -20.25 3.31
N GLU A 166 3.77 -21.21 4.25
CA GLU A 166 4.11 -22.60 3.97
C GLU A 166 3.07 -23.26 3.04
N GLU A 167 1.77 -23.08 3.26
CA GLU A 167 0.73 -23.70 2.44
C GLU A 167 0.73 -23.16 0.99
N LEU A 168 0.83 -21.83 0.84
CA LEU A 168 0.52 -21.17 -0.43
C LEU A 168 1.75 -20.76 -1.24
N LEU A 169 2.93 -20.62 -0.64
CA LEU A 169 4.14 -20.23 -1.38
C LEU A 169 5.05 -21.39 -1.80
N LEU A 170 4.71 -22.64 -1.46
CA LEU A 170 5.41 -23.81 -1.99
C LEU A 170 5.28 -23.89 -3.53
N SER A 171 6.40 -24.19 -4.20
CA SER A 171 6.39 -24.51 -5.62
C SER A 171 5.60 -25.81 -5.86
N PRO A 172 4.87 -26.00 -6.98
CA PRO A 172 4.24 -27.28 -7.32
C PRO A 172 5.21 -28.45 -7.27
N SER A 173 6.48 -28.24 -7.60
CA SER A 173 7.54 -29.25 -7.49
C SER A 173 7.83 -29.64 -6.04
N GLU A 174 7.82 -28.66 -5.13
CA GLU A 174 8.03 -28.89 -3.69
C GLU A 174 6.77 -29.48 -3.06
N TYR A 175 5.58 -29.04 -3.49
CA TYR A 175 4.31 -29.60 -3.09
C TYR A 175 4.17 -31.07 -3.51
N THR A 176 4.52 -31.41 -4.76
CA THR A 176 4.54 -32.79 -5.24
C THR A 176 5.56 -33.63 -4.46
N ARG A 177 6.77 -33.11 -4.19
CA ARG A 177 7.79 -33.80 -3.39
C ARG A 177 7.36 -34.01 -1.93
N VAL A 178 6.78 -33.01 -1.28
CA VAL A 178 6.28 -33.12 0.10
C VAL A 178 5.11 -34.11 0.17
N LYS A 179 4.25 -34.15 -0.85
CA LYS A 179 3.15 -35.11 -0.96
C LYS A 179 3.65 -36.53 -1.27
N GLU A 180 4.67 -36.66 -2.10
CA GLU A 180 5.39 -37.91 -2.36
C GLU A 180 6.06 -38.42 -1.09
N ASP A 181 6.80 -37.57 -0.36
CA ASP A 181 7.45 -37.92 0.91
C ASP A 181 6.43 -38.29 2.00
N ALA A 182 5.27 -37.63 2.04
CA ALA A 182 4.17 -37.99 2.94
C ALA A 182 3.47 -39.31 2.54
N MET A 183 3.32 -39.60 1.24
CA MET A 183 2.82 -40.89 0.76
C MET A 183 3.79 -42.04 1.06
N ILE A 184 5.09 -41.82 0.85
CA ILE A 184 6.15 -42.80 1.18
C ILE A 184 6.18 -43.06 2.70
N SER A 185 6.01 -42.02 3.51
CA SER A 185 5.95 -42.15 4.98
C SER A 185 4.70 -42.91 5.45
N ALA A 186 3.57 -42.78 4.74
CA ALA A 186 2.34 -43.54 5.02
C ALA A 186 2.45 -45.00 4.52
N GLU A 187 3.08 -45.25 3.37
CA GLU A 187 3.30 -46.60 2.83
C GLU A 187 4.29 -47.41 3.68
N LEU A 188 5.27 -46.78 4.33
CA LEU A 188 6.17 -47.44 5.29
C LEU A 188 5.47 -47.88 6.59
N SER A 189 4.21 -47.50 6.81
CA SER A 189 3.39 -47.96 7.95
C SER A 189 2.43 -49.10 7.60
N GLY A 190 2.38 -49.54 6.34
CA GLY A 190 1.64 -50.72 5.90
C GLY A 190 2.59 -51.86 5.56
N GLU A 191 2.41 -53.01 6.19
CA GLU A 191 3.23 -54.21 5.96
C GLU A 191 3.22 -54.65 4.47
N HIS A 192 4.43 -54.95 3.98
CA HIS A 192 4.86 -55.65 2.77
C HIS A 192 3.81 -56.09 1.72
N ASP A 193 4.07 -55.76 0.44
CA ASP A 193 4.14 -56.81 -0.59
C ASP A 193 5.05 -56.46 -1.78
N ASP A 194 5.65 -57.52 -2.33
CA ASP A 194 6.77 -57.62 -3.27
C ASP A 194 6.48 -57.07 -4.70
N ALA A 195 7.21 -56.04 -5.17
CA ALA A 195 7.37 -55.72 -6.61
C ALA A 195 8.45 -54.64 -6.90
N GLY A 196 9.56 -55.07 -7.54
CA GLY A 196 10.52 -54.37 -8.44
C GLY A 196 10.79 -52.85 -8.38
N PRO A 197 12.04 -52.38 -8.62
CA PRO A 197 12.52 -51.07 -8.18
C PRO A 197 12.02 -49.82 -8.94
N LEU A 198 11.09 -49.92 -9.91
CA LEU A 198 10.61 -48.76 -10.67
C LEU A 198 9.12 -48.90 -11.06
N LYS A 199 8.20 -48.44 -10.20
CA LYS A 199 6.83 -48.14 -10.60
C LYS A 199 6.80 -46.80 -11.34
N ARG A 200 6.50 -46.81 -12.64
CA ARG A 200 6.09 -45.57 -13.34
C ARG A 200 4.76 -45.11 -12.75
N GLN A 201 4.75 -44.01 -12.02
CA GLN A 201 3.52 -43.36 -11.62
C GLN A 201 2.78 -42.89 -12.88
N GLY A 202 1.49 -43.24 -12.98
CA GLY A 202 0.62 -42.70 -14.01
C GLY A 202 0.40 -41.22 -13.73
N ILE A 203 0.94 -40.35 -14.56
CA ILE A 203 0.61 -38.91 -14.56
C ILE A 203 -0.90 -38.83 -14.79
N SER A 204 -1.65 -38.27 -13.84
CA SER A 204 -3.07 -37.97 -14.03
C SER A 204 -3.20 -37.09 -15.28
N HIS A 205 -3.90 -37.60 -16.30
CA HIS A 205 -3.92 -37.06 -17.68
C HIS A 205 -4.47 -35.62 -17.84
N GLY A 206 -4.74 -34.90 -16.75
CA GLY A 206 -5.21 -33.52 -16.74
C GLY A 206 -4.27 -32.48 -16.12
N ASP A 207 -3.22 -32.90 -15.40
CA ASP A 207 -2.34 -32.00 -14.64
C ASP A 207 -0.88 -32.10 -15.11
N HIS A 208 -0.55 -31.32 -16.14
CA HIS A 208 0.79 -31.25 -16.74
C HIS A 208 1.14 -29.78 -17.02
N PRO A 209 2.43 -29.38 -17.06
CA PRO A 209 2.88 -28.03 -17.44
C PRO A 209 2.44 -27.50 -18.81
N LEU A 210 1.70 -28.29 -19.61
CA LEU A 210 1.15 -27.87 -20.90
C LEU A 210 -0.38 -27.99 -20.92
N SER A 211 -1.01 -28.22 -19.76
CA SER A 211 -2.45 -28.36 -19.65
C SER A 211 -3.13 -27.01 -19.88
N ILE A 212 -4.03 -26.97 -20.85
CA ILE A 212 -4.84 -25.80 -21.21
C ILE A 212 -6.10 -25.72 -20.32
N VAL A 213 -6.32 -26.74 -19.48
CA VAL A 213 -7.49 -26.82 -18.59
C VAL A 213 -7.35 -25.79 -17.47
N LYS A 214 -8.31 -24.86 -17.37
CA LYS A 214 -8.33 -23.79 -16.36
C LYS A 214 -8.25 -24.28 -14.90
N ALA A 215 -8.62 -25.53 -14.65
CA ALA A 215 -8.58 -26.18 -13.34
C ALA A 215 -7.26 -26.91 -13.04
N SER A 216 -6.29 -26.90 -13.96
CA SER A 216 -4.98 -27.54 -13.74
C SER A 216 -4.15 -26.74 -12.73
N ALA A 217 -3.49 -27.44 -11.81
CA ALA A 217 -2.52 -26.88 -10.88
C ALA A 217 -1.41 -26.09 -11.61
N TRP A 218 -1.07 -26.52 -12.84
CA TRP A 218 -0.10 -25.83 -13.69
C TRP A 218 -0.64 -24.54 -14.31
N HIS A 219 -1.91 -24.48 -14.71
CA HIS A 219 -2.52 -23.24 -15.21
C HIS A 219 -2.58 -22.17 -14.11
N HIS A 220 -2.96 -22.58 -12.88
CA HIS A 220 -2.85 -21.72 -11.70
C HIS A 220 -1.40 -21.31 -11.45
N TYR A 221 -0.45 -22.25 -11.51
CA TYR A 221 0.97 -21.95 -11.34
C TYR A 221 1.49 -20.91 -12.34
N PHE A 222 1.23 -21.06 -13.64
CA PHE A 222 1.69 -20.08 -14.64
C PHE A 222 1.07 -18.70 -14.45
N LYS A 223 -0.22 -18.63 -14.10
CA LYS A 223 -0.87 -17.36 -13.73
C LYS A 223 -0.23 -16.73 -12.48
N HIS A 224 0.20 -17.56 -11.52
CA HIS A 224 0.93 -17.10 -10.34
C HIS A 224 2.37 -16.68 -10.66
N THR A 225 3.01 -17.29 -11.66
CA THR A 225 4.34 -16.88 -12.16
C THR A 225 4.28 -15.51 -12.82
N GLU A 226 3.29 -15.25 -13.67
CA GLU A 226 3.10 -13.94 -14.30
C GLU A 226 2.87 -12.83 -13.25
N ILE A 227 2.02 -13.10 -12.26
CA ILE A 227 1.80 -12.18 -11.12
C ILE A 227 3.10 -11.97 -10.34
N ALA A 228 3.88 -13.02 -10.09
CA ALA A 228 5.15 -12.92 -9.38
C ALA A 228 6.16 -12.07 -10.15
N GLU A 229 6.28 -12.25 -11.47
CA GLU A 229 7.15 -11.44 -12.32
C GLU A 229 6.70 -9.97 -12.36
N GLN A 230 5.39 -9.71 -12.38
CA GLN A 230 4.85 -8.36 -12.28
C GLN A 230 5.24 -7.70 -10.95
N ILE A 231 5.06 -8.41 -9.84
CA ILE A 231 5.48 -7.96 -8.51
C ILE A 231 6.99 -7.68 -8.48
N ASP A 232 7.80 -8.57 -9.07
CA ASP A 232 9.26 -8.43 -9.09
C ASP A 232 9.70 -7.16 -9.85
N ARG A 233 9.10 -6.88 -11.01
CA ARG A 233 9.34 -5.63 -11.75
C ARG A 233 8.92 -4.40 -10.95
N ASP A 234 7.78 -4.46 -10.26
CA ASP A 234 7.26 -3.36 -9.47
C ASP A 234 8.10 -3.06 -8.23
N LEU A 235 8.58 -4.09 -7.53
CA LEU A 235 9.47 -3.93 -6.38
C LEU A 235 10.86 -3.40 -6.74
N LEU A 236 11.34 -3.66 -7.97
CA LEU A 236 12.60 -3.08 -8.44
C LEU A 236 12.53 -1.56 -8.63
N ARG A 237 11.33 -1.02 -8.90
CA ARG A 237 11.09 0.41 -9.11
C ARG A 237 10.44 1.13 -7.92
N THR A 238 10.07 0.42 -6.85
CA THR A 238 9.53 1.02 -5.62
C THR A 238 10.57 1.91 -4.96
N HIS A 239 10.26 3.20 -4.81
CA HIS A 239 11.11 4.21 -4.15
C HIS A 239 12.62 4.06 -4.47
N PRO A 240 13.03 4.28 -5.73
CA PRO A 240 14.38 3.98 -6.20
C PRO A 240 15.46 4.83 -5.50
N ASP A 241 15.08 5.98 -4.95
CA ASP A 241 15.99 6.89 -4.24
C ASP A 241 16.30 6.43 -2.80
N MET A 242 15.55 5.46 -2.28
CA MET A 242 15.70 5.00 -0.90
C MET A 242 16.50 3.69 -0.83
N LYS A 243 17.70 3.74 -0.22
CA LYS A 243 18.56 2.57 0.02
C LYS A 243 17.88 1.41 0.77
N PHE A 244 16.78 1.69 1.46
CA PHE A 244 15.97 0.68 2.13
C PHE A 244 15.28 -0.27 1.12
N PHE A 245 14.77 0.28 0.01
CA PHE A 245 14.06 -0.45 -1.04
C PHE A 245 14.97 -0.75 -2.23
N SER A 246 15.81 0.21 -2.62
CA SER A 246 16.69 0.14 -3.78
C SER A 246 18.14 -0.21 -3.38
N GLY A 247 18.84 -0.91 -4.27
CA GLY A 247 20.24 -1.27 -4.09
C GLY A 247 20.50 -2.77 -3.98
N GLU A 248 21.77 -3.14 -4.12
CA GLU A 248 22.24 -4.53 -4.20
C GLU A 248 22.66 -5.15 -2.86
N SER A 249 22.57 -4.36 -1.78
CA SER A 249 22.89 -4.81 -0.43
C SER A 249 22.05 -6.02 -0.02
N SER A 250 22.59 -6.86 0.87
CA SER A 250 21.82 -7.98 1.42
C SER A 250 20.57 -7.51 2.17
N PHE A 251 20.61 -6.31 2.76
CA PHE A 251 19.50 -5.72 3.49
C PHE A 251 18.34 -5.35 2.56
N SER A 252 18.59 -4.54 1.53
CA SER A 252 17.58 -4.15 0.54
C SER A 252 17.01 -5.35 -0.23
N LYS A 253 17.84 -6.37 -0.54
CA LYS A 253 17.36 -7.64 -1.12
C LYS A 253 16.42 -8.39 -0.19
N LYS A 254 16.75 -8.49 1.11
CA LYS A 254 15.90 -9.12 2.12
C LYS A 254 14.54 -8.40 2.23
N ASN A 255 14.56 -7.06 2.24
CA ASN A 255 13.34 -6.24 2.31
C ASN A 255 12.43 -6.46 1.10
N ARG A 256 12.99 -6.42 -0.12
CA ARG A 256 12.22 -6.70 -1.34
C ARG A 256 11.64 -8.11 -1.35
N GLU A 257 12.42 -9.10 -0.90
CA GLU A 257 11.94 -10.48 -0.82
C GLU A 257 10.80 -10.65 0.20
N ALA A 258 10.86 -9.95 1.34
CA ALA A 258 9.76 -9.93 2.31
C ALA A 258 8.50 -9.30 1.71
N MET A 259 8.62 -8.12 1.08
CA MET A 259 7.50 -7.46 0.38
C MET A 259 6.93 -8.33 -0.74
N ARG A 260 7.77 -9.01 -1.51
CA ARG A 260 7.39 -9.96 -2.55
C ARG A 260 6.50 -11.07 -1.99
N LYS A 261 6.89 -11.68 -0.88
CA LYS A 261 6.11 -12.74 -0.22
C LYS A 261 4.76 -12.22 0.25
N ILE A 262 4.70 -11.04 0.85
CA ILE A 262 3.46 -10.40 1.30
C ILE A 262 2.50 -10.21 0.12
N LEU A 263 2.96 -9.57 -0.96
CA LEU A 263 2.15 -9.28 -2.15
C LEU A 263 1.69 -10.56 -2.87
N LEU A 264 2.59 -11.53 -3.00
CA LEU A 264 2.27 -12.81 -3.64
C LEU A 264 1.24 -13.60 -2.83
N LEU A 265 1.39 -13.62 -1.50
CA LEU A 265 0.45 -14.27 -0.60
C LEU A 265 -0.92 -13.59 -0.67
N PHE A 266 -0.96 -12.25 -0.65
CA PHE A 266 -2.18 -11.48 -0.81
C PHE A 266 -2.90 -11.81 -2.13
N ALA A 267 -2.16 -11.84 -3.25
CA ALA A 267 -2.72 -12.14 -4.56
C ALA A 267 -3.26 -13.57 -4.66
N LYS A 268 -2.63 -14.53 -3.99
CA LYS A 268 -3.09 -15.94 -3.91
C LYS A 268 -4.34 -16.09 -3.05
N LEU A 269 -4.42 -15.37 -1.94
CA LEU A 269 -5.58 -15.39 -1.04
C LEU A 269 -6.80 -14.66 -1.61
N ASN A 270 -6.59 -13.73 -2.54
CA ASN A 270 -7.63 -12.92 -3.16
C ASN A 270 -7.68 -13.11 -4.69
N PRO A 271 -8.14 -14.27 -5.21
CA PRO A 271 -8.14 -14.53 -6.65
C PRO A 271 -8.99 -13.58 -7.49
N ALA A 272 -9.99 -12.92 -6.88
CA ALA A 272 -10.85 -11.93 -7.54
C ALA A 272 -10.11 -10.60 -7.77
N ILE A 273 -9.39 -10.12 -6.76
CA ILE A 273 -8.65 -8.86 -6.77
C ILE A 273 -7.32 -9.04 -7.52
N ARG A 274 -6.58 -10.10 -7.15
CA ARG A 274 -5.18 -10.34 -7.54
C ARG A 274 -4.27 -9.19 -7.13
N TYR A 275 -3.03 -9.23 -7.61
CA TYR A 275 -2.13 -8.10 -7.51
C TYR A 275 -2.51 -7.04 -8.54
N VAL A 276 -2.61 -5.78 -8.11
CA VAL A 276 -2.80 -4.62 -8.98
C VAL A 276 -1.58 -3.72 -8.83
N GLN A 277 -1.05 -3.25 -9.95
CA GLN A 277 0.09 -2.35 -9.97
C GLN A 277 -0.15 -1.13 -9.08
N GLY A 278 0.80 -0.83 -8.20
CA GLY A 278 0.70 0.22 -7.17
C GLY A 278 0.44 -0.31 -5.76
N MET A 279 -0.02 -1.57 -5.60
CA MET A 279 -0.10 -2.22 -4.28
C MET A 279 1.26 -2.31 -3.58
N ASN A 280 2.35 -2.41 -4.35
CA ASN A 280 3.72 -2.33 -3.86
C ASN A 280 4.03 -0.99 -3.17
N GLU A 281 3.54 0.13 -3.72
CA GLU A 281 3.70 1.47 -3.14
C GLU A 281 2.84 1.64 -1.88
N VAL A 282 1.67 1.03 -1.82
CA VAL A 282 0.83 1.00 -0.61
C VAL A 282 1.45 0.16 0.50
N LEU A 283 2.09 -0.97 0.17
CA LEU A 283 2.78 -1.81 1.15
C LEU A 283 4.05 -1.14 1.71
N ALA A 284 4.75 -0.35 0.89
CA ALA A 284 6.07 0.20 1.22
C ALA A 284 6.09 1.01 2.54
N PRO A 285 5.19 1.99 2.79
CA PRO A 285 5.12 2.71 4.07
C PRO A 285 4.95 1.79 5.28
N ILE A 286 4.03 0.81 5.22
CA ILE A 286 3.77 -0.13 6.32
C ILE A 286 5.02 -0.95 6.61
N PHE A 287 5.60 -1.53 5.56
CA PHE A 287 6.75 -2.40 5.70
C PHE A 287 7.99 -1.65 6.21
N TYR A 288 8.22 -0.43 5.73
CA TYR A 288 9.29 0.43 6.23
C TYR A 288 9.13 0.70 7.72
N VAL A 289 7.96 1.20 8.15
CA VAL A 289 7.72 1.56 9.55
C VAL A 289 7.94 0.37 10.48
N PHE A 290 7.47 -0.83 10.11
CA PHE A 290 7.61 -2.02 10.95
C PHE A 290 9.00 -2.64 10.90
N SER A 291 9.71 -2.54 9.78
CA SER A 291 11.07 -3.09 9.66
C SER A 291 12.13 -2.20 10.32
N THR A 292 11.84 -0.91 10.46
CA THR A 292 12.70 0.06 11.17
C THR A 292 12.32 0.22 12.65
N ASP A 293 11.54 -0.71 13.19
CA ASP A 293 11.20 -0.74 14.61
C ASP A 293 12.46 -0.84 15.48
N THR A 294 12.45 -0.15 16.61
CA THR A 294 13.52 -0.18 17.61
C THR A 294 13.56 -1.50 18.38
N ASP A 295 12.42 -2.19 18.48
CA ASP A 295 12.36 -3.54 19.04
C ASP A 295 12.74 -4.58 17.96
N GLU A 296 13.87 -5.25 18.18
CA GLU A 296 14.40 -6.27 17.26
C GLU A 296 13.41 -7.41 17.03
N GLN A 297 12.65 -7.82 18.04
CA GLN A 297 11.67 -8.89 17.90
C GLN A 297 10.53 -8.48 16.95
N ASN A 298 10.10 -7.22 17.00
CA ASN A 298 9.10 -6.70 16.07
C ASN A 298 9.69 -6.49 14.67
N ALA A 299 10.91 -5.98 14.57
CA ALA A 299 11.58 -5.77 13.28
C ALA A 299 11.80 -7.08 12.52
N VAL A 300 12.19 -8.17 13.21
CA VAL A 300 12.35 -9.50 12.59
C VAL A 300 11.03 -10.06 12.09
N ASN A 301 9.92 -9.77 12.79
CA ASN A 301 8.57 -10.22 12.43
C ASN A 301 7.81 -9.21 11.56
N ALA A 302 8.47 -8.16 11.07
CA ALA A 302 7.84 -7.10 10.28
C ALA A 302 7.10 -7.66 9.06
N GLU A 303 7.60 -8.72 8.42
CA GLU A 303 6.95 -9.37 7.27
C GLU A 303 5.50 -9.82 7.60
N ALA A 304 5.30 -10.49 8.74
CA ALA A 304 4.00 -11.01 9.15
C ALA A 304 3.05 -9.90 9.64
N ASP A 305 3.59 -8.96 10.43
CA ASP A 305 2.85 -7.82 10.96
C ASP A 305 2.38 -6.91 9.80
N SER A 306 3.25 -6.67 8.81
CA SER A 306 2.93 -5.89 7.60
C SER A 306 1.88 -6.57 6.74
N PHE A 307 1.93 -7.88 6.55
CA PHE A 307 0.87 -8.60 5.82
C PHE A 307 -0.50 -8.39 6.47
N SER A 308 -0.57 -8.59 7.79
CA SER A 308 -1.84 -8.49 8.54
C SER A 308 -2.40 -7.06 8.54
N CYS A 309 -1.54 -6.05 8.64
CA CYS A 309 -1.92 -4.65 8.56
C CYS A 309 -2.28 -4.22 7.13
N PHE A 310 -1.58 -4.73 6.12
CA PHE A 310 -1.87 -4.46 4.71
C PHE A 310 -3.24 -5.00 4.30
N VAL A 311 -3.60 -6.23 4.72
CA VAL A 311 -4.92 -6.81 4.47
C VAL A 311 -6.03 -5.97 5.12
N ARG A 312 -5.82 -5.50 6.36
CA ARG A 312 -6.78 -4.62 7.07
C ARG A 312 -6.90 -3.24 6.44
N LEU A 313 -5.79 -2.66 6.01
CA LEU A 313 -5.81 -1.37 5.30
C LEU A 313 -6.64 -1.47 4.03
N LEU A 314 -6.44 -2.55 3.26
CA LEU A 314 -7.15 -2.74 2.01
C LEU A 314 -8.59 -3.21 2.20
N SER A 315 -8.98 -3.82 3.34
CA SER A 315 -10.32 -4.41 3.50
C SER A 315 -11.45 -3.43 3.25
N ASP A 316 -11.25 -2.15 3.57
CA ASP A 316 -12.22 -1.08 3.37
C ASP A 316 -12.25 -0.53 1.92
N SER A 317 -11.22 -0.79 1.13
CA SER A 317 -11.06 -0.34 -0.26
C SER A 317 -10.94 -1.48 -1.28
N VAL A 318 -11.13 -2.73 -0.86
CA VAL A 318 -11.05 -3.93 -1.73
C VAL A 318 -11.96 -3.78 -2.95
N ASP A 319 -13.13 -3.19 -2.76
CA ASP A 319 -14.13 -3.01 -3.80
C ASP A 319 -13.65 -2.10 -4.94
N HIS A 320 -12.68 -1.18 -4.68
CA HIS A 320 -12.10 -0.30 -5.71
C HIS A 320 -11.19 -1.02 -6.70
N PHE A 321 -10.67 -2.19 -6.34
CA PHE A 321 -9.82 -3.00 -7.20
C PHE A 321 -10.61 -4.04 -8.02
N CYS A 322 -11.91 -4.18 -7.73
CA CYS A 322 -12.80 -5.07 -8.45
C CYS A 322 -13.48 -4.30 -9.59
N GLN A 323 -12.96 -4.43 -10.82
CA GLN A 323 -13.54 -3.77 -12.02
C GLN A 323 -15.05 -4.03 -12.18
N GLN A 324 -15.52 -5.21 -11.76
CA GLN A 324 -16.94 -5.59 -11.78
C GLN A 324 -17.83 -4.73 -10.86
N LEU A 325 -17.22 -4.09 -9.86
CA LEU A 325 -17.88 -3.22 -8.89
C LEU A 325 -17.73 -1.74 -9.24
N ASP A 326 -17.07 -1.36 -10.34
CA ASP A 326 -16.82 0.06 -10.65
C ASP A 326 -18.12 0.88 -10.70
N ASN A 327 -19.20 0.30 -11.25
CA ASN A 327 -20.53 0.91 -11.34
C ASN A 327 -21.40 0.68 -10.10
N SER A 328 -20.87 0.02 -9.07
CA SER A 328 -21.56 -0.26 -7.81
C SER A 328 -21.50 0.94 -6.86
N PRO A 329 -22.46 1.11 -5.92
CA PRO A 329 -22.34 2.07 -4.83
C PRO A 329 -21.12 1.89 -3.93
N VAL A 330 -20.48 0.70 -3.95
CA VAL A 330 -19.21 0.44 -3.25
C VAL A 330 -17.98 0.60 -4.14
N GLY A 331 -18.18 0.88 -5.42
CA GLY A 331 -17.13 0.99 -6.42
C GLY A 331 -16.31 2.27 -6.36
N ILE A 332 -15.26 2.28 -7.18
CA ILE A 332 -14.39 3.46 -7.33
C ILE A 332 -15.16 4.66 -7.91
N LEU A 333 -16.08 4.47 -8.85
CA LEU A 333 -16.85 5.59 -9.43
C LEU A 333 -17.76 6.25 -8.41
N SER A 334 -18.40 5.48 -7.52
CA SER A 334 -19.18 6.04 -6.42
C SER A 334 -18.30 6.87 -5.47
N THR A 335 -17.08 6.38 -5.19
CA THR A 335 -16.11 7.10 -4.36
C THR A 335 -15.63 8.40 -5.02
N LEU A 336 -15.42 8.39 -6.34
CA LEU A 336 -15.09 9.58 -7.13
C LEU A 336 -16.25 10.59 -7.16
N SER A 337 -17.49 10.11 -7.24
CA SER A 337 -18.67 10.98 -7.13
C SER A 337 -18.78 11.62 -5.75
N ARG A 338 -18.48 10.88 -4.67
CA ARG A 338 -18.41 11.45 -3.31
C ARG A 338 -17.35 12.55 -3.20
N LEU A 339 -16.18 12.37 -3.83
CA LEU A 339 -15.18 13.43 -3.92
C LEU A 339 -15.74 14.69 -4.62
N ALA A 340 -16.46 14.50 -5.73
CA ALA A 340 -17.04 15.60 -6.48
C ALA A 340 -18.11 16.36 -5.69
N GLU A 341 -19.00 15.64 -4.97
CA GLU A 341 -19.99 16.26 -4.10
C GLU A 341 -19.33 16.96 -2.91
N LEU A 342 -18.31 16.38 -2.28
CA LEU A 342 -17.55 17.03 -1.21
C LEU A 342 -16.91 18.34 -1.68
N LEU A 343 -16.37 18.36 -2.91
CA LEU A 343 -15.86 19.59 -3.52
C LEU A 343 -16.97 20.62 -3.75
N LYS A 344 -18.12 20.20 -4.27
CA LYS A 344 -19.25 21.08 -4.53
C LYS A 344 -19.81 21.73 -3.26
N GLU A 345 -19.88 20.99 -2.16
CA GLU A 345 -20.32 21.50 -0.86
C GLU A 345 -19.39 22.55 -0.28
N ASN A 346 -18.08 22.39 -0.47
CA ASN A 346 -17.06 23.28 0.09
C ASN A 346 -16.67 24.43 -0.86
N ASP A 347 -16.72 24.22 -2.18
CA ASP A 347 -16.40 25.22 -3.20
C ASP A 347 -17.14 24.95 -4.52
N GLU A 348 -18.39 25.43 -4.60
CA GLU A 348 -19.26 25.23 -5.76
C GLU A 348 -18.70 25.87 -7.05
N GLU A 349 -17.94 26.97 -6.92
CA GLU A 349 -17.31 27.67 -8.05
C GLU A 349 -16.26 26.79 -8.72
N LEU A 350 -15.33 26.24 -7.93
CA LEU A 350 -14.29 25.35 -8.42
C LEU A 350 -14.89 24.07 -9.00
N TRP A 351 -15.89 23.49 -8.33
CA TRP A 351 -16.61 22.32 -8.84
C TRP A 351 -17.25 22.59 -10.21
N LYS A 352 -18.00 23.68 -10.37
CA LYS A 352 -18.62 24.06 -11.66
C LYS A 352 -17.56 24.26 -12.75
N HIS A 353 -16.43 24.87 -12.40
CA HIS A 353 -15.35 25.10 -13.34
C HIS A 353 -14.71 23.79 -13.83
N LEU A 354 -14.45 22.83 -12.93
CA LEU A 354 -13.91 21.52 -13.30
C LEU A 354 -14.92 20.69 -14.11
N GLU A 355 -16.17 20.62 -13.67
CA GLU A 355 -17.20 19.78 -14.28
C GLU A 355 -17.67 20.31 -15.64
N PHE A 356 -18.04 21.60 -15.71
CA PHE A 356 -18.73 22.16 -16.89
C PHE A 356 -17.82 22.98 -17.79
N THR A 357 -16.85 23.73 -17.22
CA THR A 357 -16.02 24.66 -18.00
C THR A 357 -14.85 23.92 -18.64
N THR A 358 -14.01 23.29 -17.82
CA THR A 358 -12.81 22.59 -18.28
C THR A 358 -13.08 21.11 -18.58
N LYS A 359 -14.17 20.53 -18.05
CA LYS A 359 -14.55 19.12 -18.23
C LYS A 359 -13.48 18.13 -17.74
N VAL A 360 -12.74 18.51 -16.71
CA VAL A 360 -11.75 17.66 -16.04
C VAL A 360 -12.46 16.81 -14.99
N LYS A 361 -12.91 15.62 -15.41
CA LYS A 361 -13.61 14.69 -14.52
C LYS A 361 -12.68 14.10 -13.46
N PRO A 362 -13.15 13.81 -12.23
CA PRO A 362 -12.38 13.19 -11.15
C PRO A 362 -11.64 11.92 -11.56
N GLN A 363 -12.22 11.11 -12.44
CA GLN A 363 -11.64 9.87 -12.98
C GLN A 363 -10.23 10.06 -13.60
N PHE A 364 -9.91 11.24 -14.13
CA PHE A 364 -8.63 11.48 -14.82
C PHE A 364 -7.45 11.77 -13.88
N TYR A 365 -7.72 12.12 -12.62
CA TYR A 365 -6.69 12.47 -11.65
C TYR A 365 -6.86 11.73 -10.32
N ALA A 366 -8.08 11.68 -9.77
CA ALA A 366 -8.34 11.16 -8.44
C ALA A 366 -8.44 9.63 -8.37
N PHE A 367 -8.57 8.93 -9.50
CA PHE A 367 -8.55 7.46 -9.52
C PHE A 367 -7.26 6.94 -8.87
N ARG A 368 -6.10 7.44 -9.31
CA ARG A 368 -4.79 7.08 -8.77
C ARG A 368 -4.63 7.54 -7.32
N TRP A 369 -5.07 8.76 -7.01
CA TRP A 369 -5.00 9.33 -5.65
C TRP A 369 -5.69 8.43 -4.62
N ILE A 370 -6.90 7.96 -4.95
CA ILE A 370 -7.73 7.17 -4.04
C ILE A 370 -7.24 5.72 -3.99
N THR A 371 -7.04 5.08 -5.13
CA THR A 371 -6.66 3.64 -5.19
C THR A 371 -5.28 3.37 -4.60
N LEU A 372 -4.37 4.35 -4.65
CA LEU A 372 -3.01 4.22 -4.11
C LEU A 372 -2.78 5.00 -2.82
N LEU A 373 -3.86 5.47 -2.17
CA LEU A 373 -3.78 6.19 -0.88
C LEU A 373 -2.72 7.32 -0.89
N LEU A 374 -2.68 8.07 -2.00
CA LEU A 374 -1.77 9.20 -2.24
C LEU A 374 -0.27 8.88 -2.29
N THR A 375 0.12 7.60 -2.29
CA THR A 375 1.54 7.17 -2.25
C THR A 375 2.37 7.59 -3.45
N GLN A 376 1.74 7.98 -4.57
CA GLN A 376 2.43 8.47 -5.77
C GLN A 376 2.33 9.98 -5.96
N GLU A 377 1.69 10.73 -5.06
CA GLU A 377 1.57 12.20 -5.16
C GLU A 377 2.60 12.93 -4.30
N PHE A 378 3.11 12.27 -3.26
CA PHE A 378 3.95 12.90 -2.25
C PHE A 378 5.23 12.12 -2.02
N ASN A 379 6.26 12.80 -1.51
CA ASN A 379 7.48 12.13 -1.09
C ASN A 379 7.24 11.21 0.12
N PHE A 380 8.17 10.28 0.35
CA PHE A 380 8.01 9.23 1.37
C PHE A 380 7.71 9.76 2.78
N GLN A 381 8.39 10.82 3.22
CA GLN A 381 8.16 11.40 4.56
C GLN A 381 6.78 12.04 4.68
N SER A 382 6.34 12.71 3.61
CA SER A 382 5.00 13.29 3.52
C SER A 382 3.91 12.21 3.54
N ILE A 383 4.16 11.06 2.89
CA ILE A 383 3.25 9.91 2.94
C ILE A 383 3.09 9.42 4.38
N LEU A 384 4.18 9.21 5.13
CA LEU A 384 4.10 8.78 6.54
C LEU A 384 3.26 9.76 7.37
N ARG A 385 3.50 11.07 7.21
CA ARG A 385 2.76 12.11 7.91
C ARG A 385 1.27 12.16 7.53
N ILE A 386 0.95 12.02 6.25
CA ILE A 386 -0.42 11.95 5.75
C ILE A 386 -1.12 10.71 6.33
N TRP A 387 -0.41 9.58 6.36
CA TRP A 387 -0.93 8.30 6.85
C TRP A 387 -1.20 8.31 8.35
N ASP A 388 -0.40 9.02 9.15
CA ASP A 388 -0.70 9.25 10.56
C ASP A 388 -2.11 9.87 10.72
N SER A 389 -2.45 10.85 9.88
CA SER A 389 -3.79 11.45 9.86
C SER A 389 -4.86 10.52 9.28
N LEU A 390 -4.59 9.82 8.17
CA LEU A 390 -5.53 8.87 7.55
C LEU A 390 -5.98 7.79 8.53
N LEU A 391 -5.02 7.14 9.19
CA LEU A 391 -5.27 6.03 10.13
C LEU A 391 -5.92 6.51 11.43
N SER A 392 -5.69 7.78 11.80
CA SER A 392 -6.25 8.35 13.03
C SER A 392 -7.71 8.80 12.93
N ASN A 393 -8.28 8.88 11.73
CA ASN A 393 -9.61 9.46 11.55
C ASN A 393 -10.71 8.58 12.17
N PRO A 394 -11.53 9.11 13.10
CA PRO A 394 -12.58 8.32 13.74
C PRO A 394 -13.69 7.87 12.76
N PHE A 395 -13.83 8.56 11.64
CA PHE A 395 -14.81 8.27 10.60
C PHE A 395 -14.30 7.31 9.51
N GLY A 396 -13.08 6.79 9.68
CA GLY A 396 -12.46 5.81 8.78
C GLY A 396 -11.49 6.43 7.76
N ILE A 397 -10.68 5.56 7.17
CA ILE A 397 -9.57 5.92 6.28
C ILE A 397 -10.09 6.59 5.01
N GLN A 398 -11.17 6.05 4.43
CA GLN A 398 -11.75 6.58 3.19
C GLN A 398 -12.28 8.00 3.35
N ASP A 399 -12.93 8.33 4.49
CA ASP A 399 -13.43 9.68 4.75
C ASP A 399 -12.28 10.69 4.79
N MET A 400 -11.22 10.40 5.55
CA MET A 400 -10.06 11.29 5.61
C MET A 400 -9.33 11.40 4.27
N LEU A 401 -9.24 10.30 3.52
CA LEU A 401 -8.65 10.30 2.18
C LEU A 401 -9.40 11.24 1.24
N LEU A 402 -10.74 11.18 1.23
CA LEU A 402 -11.57 12.07 0.41
C LEU A 402 -11.42 13.53 0.84
N ARG A 403 -11.33 13.80 2.14
CA ARG A 403 -11.05 15.15 2.67
C ARG A 403 -9.70 15.68 2.20
N ILE A 404 -8.65 14.87 2.24
CA ILE A 404 -7.33 15.26 1.76
C ILE A 404 -7.35 15.49 0.25
N CYS A 405 -7.97 14.60 -0.54
CA CYS A 405 -8.14 14.78 -1.98
C CYS A 405 -8.90 16.07 -2.32
N CYS A 406 -9.94 16.42 -1.57
CA CYS A 406 -10.68 17.67 -1.73
C CYS A 406 -9.80 18.88 -1.36
N ALA A 407 -9.10 18.82 -0.22
CA ALA A 407 -8.16 19.85 0.19
C ALA A 407 -7.06 20.10 -0.85
N MET A 408 -6.56 19.04 -1.51
CA MET A 408 -5.60 19.16 -2.61
C MET A 408 -6.13 20.01 -3.76
N LEU A 409 -7.42 19.88 -4.10
CA LEU A 409 -8.08 20.70 -5.12
C LEU A 409 -8.22 22.16 -4.68
N LEU A 410 -8.67 22.38 -3.44
CA LEU A 410 -8.86 23.71 -2.88
C LEU A 410 -7.54 24.49 -2.78
N CYS A 411 -6.46 23.85 -2.34
CA CYS A 411 -5.14 24.47 -2.28
C CYS A 411 -4.63 24.92 -3.67
N MET A 412 -5.12 24.29 -4.75
CA MET A 412 -4.78 24.65 -6.13
C MET A 412 -5.86 25.48 -6.84
N LYS A 413 -6.91 25.92 -6.14
CA LYS A 413 -8.08 26.62 -6.71
C LYS A 413 -7.71 27.73 -7.69
N SER A 414 -6.83 28.66 -7.29
CA SER A 414 -6.47 29.81 -8.11
C SER A 414 -5.82 29.42 -9.46
N ARG A 415 -5.02 28.36 -9.45
CA ARG A 415 -4.37 27.81 -10.65
C ARG A 415 -5.37 27.03 -11.51
N LEU A 416 -6.28 26.30 -10.87
CA LEU A 416 -7.31 25.52 -11.57
C LEU A 416 -8.33 26.42 -12.28
N LEU A 417 -8.76 27.52 -11.64
CA LEU A 417 -9.71 28.46 -12.23
C LEU A 417 -9.14 29.25 -13.42
N SER A 418 -7.82 29.41 -13.47
CA SER A 418 -7.13 30.13 -14.56
C SER A 418 -6.63 29.21 -15.69
N GLY A 419 -6.57 27.90 -15.45
CA GLY A 419 -6.09 26.91 -16.40
C GLY A 419 -7.15 26.40 -17.37
N ASP A 420 -6.70 25.88 -18.50
CA ASP A 420 -7.53 25.12 -19.43
C ASP A 420 -7.52 23.61 -19.08
N PHE A 421 -8.26 22.80 -19.85
CA PHE A 421 -8.32 21.35 -19.63
C PHE A 421 -6.93 20.70 -19.52
N ALA A 422 -6.01 21.02 -20.43
CA ALA A 422 -4.69 20.40 -20.48
C ALA A 422 -3.79 20.88 -19.33
N ALA A 423 -3.82 22.16 -18.98
CA ALA A 423 -3.07 22.71 -17.85
C ALA A 423 -3.58 22.13 -16.52
N ASN A 424 -4.89 22.06 -16.32
CA ASN A 424 -5.50 21.53 -15.11
C ASN A 424 -5.23 20.04 -14.96
N LEU A 425 -5.35 19.26 -16.04
CA LEU A 425 -5.06 17.83 -15.99
C LEU A 425 -3.58 17.58 -15.66
N ARG A 426 -2.65 18.30 -16.30
CA ARG A 426 -1.22 18.18 -15.99
C ARG A 426 -0.91 18.56 -14.54
N LEU A 427 -1.53 19.63 -14.04
CA LEU A 427 -1.37 20.09 -12.66
C LEU A 427 -1.83 19.04 -11.64
N LEU A 428 -2.96 18.38 -11.91
CA LEU A 428 -3.51 17.38 -11.00
C LEU A 428 -2.79 16.02 -11.13
N GLN A 429 -2.27 15.68 -12.30
CA GLN A 429 -1.47 14.46 -12.48
C GLN A 429 -0.04 14.60 -11.94
N HIS A 430 0.50 15.82 -11.87
CA HIS A 430 1.81 16.13 -11.33
C HIS A 430 1.64 17.20 -10.25
N TYR A 431 1.13 16.77 -9.10
CA TYR A 431 0.79 17.67 -8.01
C TYR A 431 2.06 18.38 -7.49
N PRO A 432 2.04 19.71 -7.33
CA PRO A 432 3.23 20.45 -6.89
C PRO A 432 3.50 20.21 -5.40
N ASP A 433 4.75 20.47 -4.98
CA ASP A 433 5.10 20.44 -3.57
C ASP A 433 4.22 21.41 -2.76
N ILE A 434 3.69 20.92 -1.65
CA ILE A 434 2.81 21.65 -0.75
C ILE A 434 3.23 21.42 0.70
N ASN A 435 2.99 22.41 1.55
CA ASN A 435 3.13 22.22 2.99
C ASN A 435 2.05 21.25 3.50
N ILE A 436 2.48 20.07 3.94
CA ILE A 436 1.59 18.98 4.38
C ILE A 436 0.73 19.39 5.59
N GLU A 437 1.28 20.15 6.54
CA GLU A 437 0.49 20.63 7.69
C GLU A 437 -0.57 21.64 7.29
N HIS A 438 -0.34 22.44 6.26
CA HIS A 438 -1.39 23.29 5.69
C HIS A 438 -2.46 22.45 5.00
N LEU A 439 -2.06 21.50 4.15
CA LEU A 439 -2.98 20.59 3.46
C LEU A 439 -3.90 19.84 4.44
N LEU A 440 -3.32 19.27 5.49
CA LEU A 440 -4.05 18.50 6.49
C LEU A 440 -4.99 19.37 7.33
N ARG A 441 -4.62 20.62 7.64
CA ARG A 441 -5.54 21.58 8.29
C ARG A 441 -6.73 21.90 7.40
N VAL A 442 -6.49 22.19 6.12
CA VAL A 442 -7.58 22.42 5.16
C VAL A 442 -8.51 21.20 5.08
N ALA A 443 -7.95 19.98 5.07
CA ALA A 443 -8.75 18.75 5.07
C ALA A 443 -9.60 18.55 6.33
N GLN A 444 -9.08 18.93 7.51
CA GLN A 444 -9.80 18.88 8.78
C GLN A 444 -10.94 19.90 8.85
N ASP A 445 -10.76 21.08 8.25
CA ASP A 445 -11.74 22.17 8.26
C ASP A 445 -12.91 21.95 7.28
N LEU A 446 -12.83 20.95 6.39
CA LEU A 446 -13.92 20.63 5.45
C LEU A 446 -15.20 20.22 6.18
N SER A 447 -16.34 20.68 5.67
CA SER A 447 -17.65 20.29 6.20
C SER A 447 -17.79 18.77 6.18
N ALA A 448 -18.33 18.20 7.26
CA ALA A 448 -18.67 16.79 7.26
C ALA A 448 -19.82 16.54 6.28
N ASP A 449 -19.61 15.56 5.40
CA ASP A 449 -20.65 14.98 4.57
C ASP A 449 -21.74 14.44 5.50
N THR A 450 -22.76 15.26 5.75
CA THR A 450 -23.86 14.93 6.67
C THR A 450 -24.85 13.97 6.03
N SER A 451 -24.63 13.61 4.76
CA SER A 451 -25.51 12.74 4.00
C SER A 451 -25.34 11.26 4.34
N SER A 452 -24.20 10.84 4.92
CA SER A 452 -23.93 9.41 5.22
C SER A 452 -24.12 8.99 6.68
N TYR A 453 -24.40 9.92 7.60
CA TYR A 453 -24.60 9.61 9.03
C TYR A 453 -26.07 9.44 9.39
N SER A 454 -26.80 8.59 8.65
CA SER A 454 -27.94 7.89 9.27
C SER A 454 -27.39 6.65 9.99
N LEU A 455 -26.76 6.86 11.14
CA LEU A 455 -26.50 5.78 12.09
C LEU A 455 -27.86 5.25 12.53
N SER A 456 -28.20 4.03 12.11
CA SER A 456 -29.24 3.23 12.73
C SER A 456 -28.85 3.00 14.19
N LEU A 457 -29.56 3.68 15.09
CA LEU A 457 -29.60 3.39 16.53
C LEU A 457 -30.02 1.94 16.80
#